data_AF-A0A6P8P964-F1
#
_entry.id   AF-A0A6P8P964-F1
#
_cell.length_a   1.000
_cell.length_b   1.000
_cell.length_c   1.000
_cell.angle_alpha   90.00
_cell.angle_beta   90.00
_cell.angle_gamma   90.00
#
_symmetry.space_group_name_H-M   'P 1'
#
loop_
_entity.id
_entity.type
_entity.pdbx_description
1 polymer ?
#
loop_
_entity_poly.entity_id
_entity_poly.type
_entity_poly.pdbx_seq_one_letter_code
_entity_poly.pdbx_strand_id
1 'polypeptide(L)'
;MALFYPRRKCFLLLLMRELPDELQSLREFSTEMIVEAVVRCLRVIDPSLVSGISHMLPPGMSARFRIGMSLAQACQELGFQGEVGYQTFLYSSEPDIRQLLMFLAEKLPRDSSEDTDQPIGKSRALQRAIAAKIREQLLLPWVPPSCRTARLQRMQGSCLMRHFHTQRLMLPEKCLSSDAVSSDVRDFYENYLPPVTAQVFQRAELAASLLERSLADVSSVQEREAEWKSQGLASRLSHEDYWQRKHQRLQKRVQEQLRQCSQCPTDSQFSAGASGDHIDSLKSFGSRGKQEQGKGSQCTRTEKFTFRPELVSSAGLMAVAVESLPSSRKLDQDNRTQQEEEVTSLQQQLEQLSMQIDEAGAEVKKLNLGLMQIEDARKQSELHVAENEDVMKVKRQTVALLSDAENNLSKLQLVVESSTKRIVHLASQWEKHRVPLVEQYRELKKLHQSRELESSRRLSDIKEVHKQIRTAAEEAKRKEVLYKQLLTDHESLPKDVSRAAYTQRILEIVGNIKKQKEEITKILLDTKELQKEINNLTGKLDRTFAVTDELVYKDAKRDEAVRKAYKYLAALHENCSQLIETIEDTGTIMRGIRDLEEQIETEAGKRTLSNLEKILEDYKCIKQENMTLLSHIKEA
;
A
#
# COMPACT_ATOMS: atom_id res chain seq x y z
N MET A 1 -48.92 -0.96 4.61
CA MET A 1 -48.70 0.28 5.37
C MET A 1 -47.28 0.44 5.97
N ALA A 2 -46.31 -0.43 5.67
CA ALA A 2 -44.95 -0.34 6.25
C ALA A 2 -43.88 0.30 5.34
N LEU A 3 -44.19 0.63 4.07
CA LEU A 3 -43.21 1.14 3.09
C LEU A 3 -43.08 2.68 3.05
N PHE A 4 -43.92 3.41 3.81
CA PHE A 4 -43.97 4.87 3.78
C PHE A 4 -43.26 5.57 4.95
N TYR A 5 -42.76 4.82 5.93
CA TYR A 5 -42.16 5.38 7.15
C TYR A 5 -40.87 6.21 6.94
N PRO A 6 -39.88 5.80 6.12
CA PRO A 6 -38.58 6.50 6.09
C PRO A 6 -38.65 7.87 5.39
N ARG A 7 -39.49 7.98 4.35
CA ARG A 7 -39.72 9.24 3.62
C ARG A 7 -40.56 10.24 4.41
N ARG A 8 -41.52 9.74 5.21
CA ARG A 8 -42.34 10.58 6.09
C ARG A 8 -41.52 11.27 7.19
N LYS A 9 -40.49 10.62 7.73
CA LYS A 9 -39.61 11.21 8.76
C LYS A 9 -38.73 12.33 8.19
N CYS A 10 -38.20 12.15 6.98
CA CYS A 10 -37.42 13.17 6.27
C CYS A 10 -38.30 14.37 5.88
N PHE A 11 -39.51 14.10 5.36
CA PHE A 11 -40.54 15.10 5.09
C PHE A 11 -40.94 15.87 6.37
N LEU A 12 -41.16 15.15 7.48
CA LEU A 12 -41.44 15.75 8.79
C LEU A 12 -40.26 16.57 9.31
N LEU A 13 -39.00 16.10 9.22
CA LEU A 13 -37.82 16.85 9.67
C LEU A 13 -37.56 18.12 8.86
N LEU A 14 -37.84 18.11 7.55
CA LEU A 14 -37.75 19.29 6.68
C LEU A 14 -38.81 20.35 7.02
N LEU A 15 -39.97 19.91 7.50
CA LEU A 15 -41.11 20.74 7.90
C LEU A 15 -41.05 21.20 9.36
N MET A 16 -40.63 20.33 10.28
CA MET A 16 -40.66 20.49 11.75
C MET A 16 -39.62 21.44 12.32
N ARG A 17 -38.72 22.00 11.50
CA ARG A 17 -37.72 22.94 12.02
C ARG A 17 -38.34 24.28 12.43
N GLU A 18 -39.54 24.62 11.92
CA GLU A 18 -40.22 25.91 12.17
C GLU A 18 -41.77 25.82 12.17
N LEU A 19 -42.38 24.64 12.24
CA LEU A 19 -43.83 24.54 12.46
C LEU A 19 -44.14 24.73 13.96
N PRO A 20 -45.04 25.65 14.35
CA PRO A 20 -45.49 25.76 15.74
C PRO A 20 -46.06 24.43 16.24
N ASP A 21 -45.71 24.02 17.47
CA ASP A 21 -46.12 22.74 18.09
C ASP A 21 -47.66 22.58 18.28
N GLU A 22 -48.44 23.59 17.91
CA GLU A 22 -49.90 23.66 18.07
C GLU A 22 -50.70 23.23 16.82
N LEU A 23 -50.05 22.94 15.70
CA LEU A 23 -50.73 22.63 14.44
C LEU A 23 -51.25 21.18 14.39
N GLN A 24 -52.57 20.99 14.45
CA GLN A 24 -53.20 19.65 14.47
C GLN A 24 -53.78 19.24 13.10
N SER A 25 -53.99 20.19 12.18
CA SER A 25 -54.62 19.91 10.88
C SER A 25 -54.01 20.68 9.71
N LEU A 26 -54.11 20.12 8.50
CA LEU A 26 -53.66 20.74 7.24
C LEU A 26 -54.44 22.02 6.87
N ARG A 27 -55.52 22.34 7.61
CA ARG A 27 -56.32 23.56 7.46
C ARG A 27 -55.68 24.79 8.09
N GLU A 28 -54.76 24.58 9.03
CA GLU A 28 -54.06 25.66 9.74
C GLU A 28 -52.78 26.10 9.01
N PHE A 29 -52.46 25.47 7.87
CA PHE A 29 -51.31 25.84 7.04
C PHE A 29 -51.58 27.18 6.32
N SER A 30 -50.79 28.20 6.65
CA SER A 30 -50.81 29.44 5.88
C SER A 30 -50.18 29.23 4.50
N THR A 31 -50.56 30.10 3.55
CA THR A 31 -50.00 30.09 2.18
C THR A 31 -48.48 30.23 2.17
N GLU A 32 -47.92 30.91 3.17
CA GLU A 32 -46.48 31.07 3.37
C GLU A 32 -45.80 29.76 3.75
N MET A 33 -46.40 29.00 4.68
CA MET A 33 -45.88 27.69 5.09
C MET A 33 -45.94 26.66 3.97
N ILE A 34 -46.97 26.73 3.12
CA ILE A 34 -47.14 25.80 1.99
C ILE A 34 -46.06 26.05 0.92
N VAL A 35 -45.85 27.31 0.54
CA VAL A 35 -44.83 27.68 -0.44
C VAL A 35 -43.43 27.33 0.07
N GLU A 36 -43.16 27.62 1.34
CA GLU A 36 -41.90 27.27 1.97
C GLU A 36 -41.65 25.76 1.99
N ALA A 37 -42.65 24.97 2.40
CA ALA A 37 -42.59 23.51 2.42
C ALA A 37 -42.23 22.93 1.05
N VAL A 38 -42.89 23.43 0.00
CA VAL A 38 -42.70 22.97 -1.37
C VAL A 38 -41.33 23.36 -1.90
N VAL A 39 -40.90 24.61 -1.70
CA VAL A 39 -39.55 25.09 -2.08
C VAL A 39 -38.46 24.26 -1.41
N ARG A 40 -38.61 23.93 -0.12
CA ARG A 40 -37.65 23.11 0.63
C ARG A 40 -37.61 21.67 0.10
N CYS A 41 -38.77 21.06 -0.16
CA CYS A 41 -38.82 19.71 -0.73
C CYS A 41 -38.17 19.66 -2.12
N LEU A 42 -38.51 20.61 -3.00
CA LEU A 42 -37.95 20.68 -4.35
C LEU A 42 -36.43 20.86 -4.33
N ARG A 43 -35.89 21.71 -3.43
CA ARG A 43 -34.44 21.93 -3.30
C ARG A 43 -33.67 20.66 -2.90
N VAL A 44 -34.29 19.77 -2.15
CA VAL A 44 -33.68 18.49 -1.73
C VAL A 44 -33.78 17.44 -2.83
N ILE A 45 -34.87 17.45 -3.62
CA ILE A 45 -35.09 16.50 -4.71
C ILE A 45 -34.20 16.85 -5.91
N ASP A 46 -34.26 18.11 -6.36
CA ASP A 46 -33.43 18.63 -7.45
C ASP A 46 -33.14 20.13 -7.24
N PRO A 47 -31.91 20.49 -6.84
CA PRO A 47 -31.50 21.87 -6.64
C PRO A 47 -31.57 22.74 -7.90
N SER A 48 -31.54 22.14 -9.09
CA SER A 48 -31.52 22.87 -10.36
C SER A 48 -32.86 23.52 -10.69
N LEU A 49 -33.97 22.88 -10.30
CA LEU A 49 -35.34 23.34 -10.53
C LEU A 49 -35.74 24.54 -9.67
N VAL A 50 -34.99 24.82 -8.59
CA VAL A 50 -35.31 25.86 -7.58
C VAL A 50 -34.29 27.00 -7.57
N SER A 51 -33.32 26.98 -8.49
CA SER A 51 -32.28 28.02 -8.63
C SER A 51 -32.95 29.37 -8.99
N GLY A 52 -33.15 30.22 -7.97
CA GLY A 52 -33.76 31.56 -8.12
C GLY A 52 -35.13 31.75 -7.46
N ILE A 53 -35.73 30.72 -6.87
CA ILE A 53 -37.02 30.85 -6.15
C ILE A 53 -36.77 31.03 -4.64
N SER A 54 -37.27 32.14 -4.09
CA SER A 54 -37.23 32.41 -2.65
C SER A 54 -38.23 31.54 -1.89
N HIS A 55 -37.87 31.13 -0.68
CA HIS A 55 -38.77 30.43 0.26
C HIS A 55 -39.77 31.39 0.93
N MET A 56 -39.56 32.70 0.81
CA MET A 56 -40.41 33.75 1.35
C MET A 56 -41.30 34.37 0.27
N LEU A 57 -42.61 34.50 0.52
CA LEU A 57 -43.51 35.18 -0.39
C LEU A 57 -43.35 36.72 -0.30
N PRO A 58 -43.13 37.42 -1.42
CA PRO A 58 -43.07 38.88 -1.46
C PRO A 58 -44.45 39.50 -1.20
N PRO A 59 -44.55 40.76 -0.73
CA PRO A 59 -45.84 41.39 -0.39
C PRO A 59 -46.73 41.71 -1.62
N GLY A 60 -46.16 41.82 -2.82
CA GLY A 60 -46.90 42.16 -4.04
C GLY A 60 -47.52 40.97 -4.78
N MET A 61 -48.81 41.06 -5.12
CA MET A 61 -49.57 39.95 -5.75
C MET A 61 -49.03 39.48 -7.10
N SER A 62 -48.48 40.37 -7.93
CA SER A 62 -47.86 39.99 -9.21
C SER A 62 -46.60 39.14 -9.01
N ALA A 63 -45.79 39.44 -8.00
CA ALA A 63 -44.60 38.66 -7.66
C ALA A 63 -44.98 37.29 -7.05
N ARG A 64 -46.03 37.26 -6.22
CA ARG A 64 -46.62 36.00 -5.68
C ARG A 64 -47.13 35.09 -6.81
N PHE A 65 -47.80 35.65 -7.81
CA PHE A 65 -48.28 34.91 -8.98
C PHE A 65 -47.13 34.24 -9.75
N ARG A 66 -46.04 34.98 -10.02
CA ARG A 66 -44.87 34.41 -10.72
C ARG A 66 -44.24 33.26 -9.94
N ILE A 67 -44.08 33.41 -8.63
CA ILE A 67 -43.53 32.35 -7.76
C ILE A 67 -44.44 31.12 -7.77
N GLY A 68 -45.75 31.32 -7.62
CA GLY A 68 -46.73 30.23 -7.70
C GLY A 68 -46.72 29.50 -9.04
N MET A 69 -46.52 30.22 -10.14
CA MET A 69 -46.40 29.63 -11.48
C MET A 69 -45.10 28.85 -11.67
N SER A 70 -43.97 29.41 -11.22
CA SER A 70 -42.67 28.73 -11.29
C SER A 70 -42.63 27.45 -10.43
N LEU A 71 -43.28 27.46 -9.27
CA LEU A 71 -43.42 26.26 -8.43
C LEU A 71 -44.33 25.20 -9.07
N ALA A 72 -45.41 25.63 -9.72
CA ALA A 72 -46.28 24.72 -10.47
C ALA A 72 -45.51 24.03 -11.61
N GLN A 73 -44.74 24.80 -12.37
CA GLN A 73 -43.90 24.28 -13.46
C GLN A 73 -42.85 23.29 -12.94
N ALA A 74 -42.14 23.63 -11.86
CA ALA A 74 -41.16 22.71 -11.24
C ALA A 74 -41.81 21.39 -10.76
N CYS A 75 -43.03 21.44 -10.23
CA CYS A 75 -43.75 20.24 -9.81
C CYS A 75 -44.24 19.40 -11.01
N GLN A 76 -44.64 20.04 -12.11
CA GLN A 76 -45.02 19.36 -13.35
C GLN A 76 -43.81 18.70 -14.03
N GLU A 77 -42.66 19.37 -14.06
CA GLU A 77 -41.40 18.82 -14.60
C GLU A 77 -40.92 17.59 -13.80
N LEU A 78 -41.20 17.54 -12.49
CA LEU A 78 -40.97 16.35 -11.66
C LEU A 78 -41.97 15.20 -11.92
N GLY A 79 -42.98 15.43 -12.76
CA GLY A 79 -43.97 14.44 -13.17
C GLY A 79 -45.21 14.35 -12.28
N PHE A 80 -45.63 15.47 -11.65
CA PHE A 80 -46.92 15.51 -10.95
C PHE A 80 -48.08 15.41 -11.94
N GLN A 81 -49.02 14.49 -11.70
CA GLN A 81 -50.10 14.16 -12.65
C GLN A 81 -51.39 15.01 -12.50
N GLY A 82 -51.51 15.83 -11.45
CA GLY A 82 -52.68 16.68 -11.22
C GLY A 82 -52.52 18.11 -11.78
N GLU A 83 -53.63 18.83 -11.93
CA GLU A 83 -53.64 20.24 -12.33
C GLU A 83 -53.05 21.11 -11.21
N VAL A 84 -51.80 21.54 -11.37
CA VAL A 84 -51.12 22.46 -10.44
C VAL A 84 -50.91 23.80 -11.12
N GLY A 85 -51.33 24.87 -10.46
CA GLY A 85 -51.12 26.24 -10.90
C GLY A 85 -50.86 27.18 -9.74
N TYR A 86 -50.72 28.48 -10.03
CA TYR A 86 -50.52 29.50 -8.99
C TYR A 86 -51.65 29.52 -7.94
N GLN A 87 -52.87 29.11 -8.34
CA GLN A 87 -54.04 29.04 -7.47
C GLN A 87 -53.88 27.98 -6.37
N THR A 88 -53.23 26.85 -6.68
CA THR A 88 -52.97 25.77 -5.71
C THR A 88 -52.11 26.26 -4.52
N PHE A 89 -51.22 27.22 -4.76
CA PHE A 89 -50.33 27.78 -3.73
C PHE A 89 -50.89 29.03 -3.03
N LEU A 90 -51.62 29.89 -3.76
CA LEU A 90 -52.13 31.16 -3.22
C LEU A 90 -53.56 31.08 -2.67
N TYR A 91 -54.36 30.12 -3.17
CA TYR A 91 -55.76 29.88 -2.81
C TYR A 91 -55.97 28.39 -2.57
N SER A 92 -55.18 27.87 -1.63
CA SER A 92 -54.92 26.45 -1.49
C SER A 92 -56.14 25.68 -1.01
N SER A 93 -56.45 24.56 -1.67
CA SER A 93 -57.49 23.62 -1.21
C SER A 93 -56.82 22.44 -0.46
N GLU A 94 -57.42 22.03 0.65
CA GLU A 94 -56.92 20.91 1.47
C GLU A 94 -56.65 19.61 0.66
N PRO A 95 -57.53 19.15 -0.25
CA PRO A 95 -57.25 17.94 -1.02
C PRO A 95 -56.06 18.09 -1.96
N ASP A 96 -55.90 19.24 -2.62
CA ASP A 96 -54.87 19.46 -3.63
C ASP A 96 -53.47 19.59 -3.00
N ILE A 97 -53.36 20.33 -1.89
CA ILE A 97 -52.10 20.47 -1.14
C ILE A 97 -51.67 19.12 -0.58
N ARG A 98 -52.61 18.33 -0.05
CA ARG A 98 -52.31 17.01 0.51
C ARG A 98 -51.78 16.07 -0.57
N GLN A 99 -52.39 16.06 -1.75
CA GLN A 99 -51.90 15.26 -2.87
C GLN A 99 -50.50 15.72 -3.32
N LEU A 100 -50.29 17.02 -3.43
CA LEU A 100 -49.00 17.61 -3.81
C LEU A 100 -47.89 17.26 -2.80
N LEU A 101 -48.15 17.44 -1.51
CA LEU A 101 -47.20 17.14 -0.44
C LEU A 101 -46.92 15.64 -0.31
N MET A 102 -47.92 14.77 -0.50
CA MET A 102 -47.69 13.32 -0.54
C MET A 102 -46.80 12.93 -1.73
N PHE A 103 -47.03 13.51 -2.91
CA PHE A 103 -46.18 13.29 -4.08
C PHE A 103 -44.73 13.73 -3.82
N LEU A 104 -44.52 14.93 -3.27
CA LEU A 104 -43.18 15.42 -2.94
C LEU A 104 -42.51 14.54 -1.87
N ALA A 105 -43.27 14.09 -0.87
CA ALA A 105 -42.78 13.16 0.13
C ALA A 105 -42.34 11.82 -0.49
N GLU A 106 -43.05 11.32 -1.50
CA GLU A 106 -42.67 10.13 -2.25
C GLU A 106 -41.42 10.32 -3.10
N LYS A 107 -41.13 11.53 -3.56
CA LYS A 107 -39.96 11.82 -4.39
C LYS A 107 -38.70 12.17 -3.58
N LEU A 108 -38.82 12.38 -2.27
CA LEU A 108 -37.67 12.61 -1.40
C LEU A 108 -36.69 11.40 -1.38
N PRO A 109 -35.37 11.66 -1.33
CA PRO A 109 -34.35 10.64 -1.09
C PRO A 109 -34.65 9.85 0.19
N ARG A 110 -34.39 8.53 0.18
CA ARG A 110 -34.58 7.71 1.39
C ARG A 110 -33.49 8.05 2.41
N ASP A 111 -33.89 8.45 3.62
CA ASP A 111 -32.96 8.57 4.74
C ASP A 111 -32.37 7.20 5.11
N SER A 112 -31.05 7.13 5.13
CA SER A 112 -30.25 5.97 5.57
C SER A 112 -30.17 5.86 7.11
N SER A 113 -31.21 6.32 7.81
CA SER A 113 -31.17 6.55 9.26
C SER A 113 -31.89 5.49 10.10
N GLU A 114 -32.46 4.44 9.52
CA GLU A 114 -33.00 3.27 10.27
C GLU A 114 -32.32 1.95 9.87
N ASP A 115 -30.99 1.93 9.98
CA ASP A 115 -30.20 0.69 10.20
C ASP A 115 -29.74 0.69 11.68
N THR A 116 -30.68 0.95 12.61
CA THR A 116 -30.40 1.01 14.06
C THR A 116 -30.76 -0.28 14.80
N ASP A 117 -31.59 -1.17 14.23
CA ASP A 117 -32.09 -2.37 14.95
C ASP A 117 -31.65 -3.72 14.36
N GLN A 118 -30.55 -3.74 13.58
CA GLN A 118 -29.82 -4.98 13.28
C GLN A 118 -28.42 -4.89 13.88
N PRO A 119 -27.85 -6.01 14.40
CA PRO A 119 -26.50 -6.00 14.95
C PRO A 119 -25.55 -5.54 13.84
N ILE A 120 -25.07 -4.31 13.97
CA ILE A 120 -24.30 -3.62 12.94
C ILE A 120 -23.08 -4.51 12.64
N GLY A 121 -23.06 -5.12 11.46
CA GLY A 121 -21.89 -5.86 11.01
C GLY A 121 -20.66 -4.97 11.14
N LYS A 122 -19.55 -5.51 11.67
CA LYS A 122 -18.32 -4.76 12.00
C LYS A 122 -17.86 -3.85 10.85
N SER A 123 -18.09 -4.26 9.60
CA SER A 123 -17.83 -3.46 8.40
C SER A 123 -18.64 -2.16 8.30
N ARG A 124 -19.95 -2.20 8.61
CA ARG A 124 -20.81 -0.99 8.57
C ARG A 124 -20.51 -0.05 9.74
N ALA A 125 -20.15 -0.60 10.91
CA ALA A 125 -19.68 0.21 12.05
C ALA A 125 -18.39 0.95 11.70
N LEU A 126 -17.43 0.27 11.06
CA LEU A 126 -16.21 0.86 10.57
C LEU A 126 -16.48 1.94 9.52
N GLN A 127 -17.34 1.68 8.53
CA GLN A 127 -17.70 2.67 7.51
C GLN A 127 -18.35 3.92 8.11
N ARG A 128 -19.24 3.79 9.11
CA ARG A 128 -19.78 4.95 9.82
C ARG A 128 -18.70 5.70 10.60
N ALA A 129 -17.80 4.99 11.29
CA ALA A 129 -16.71 5.61 12.01
C ALA A 129 -15.75 6.38 11.07
N ILE A 130 -15.44 5.79 9.91
CA ILE A 130 -14.65 6.43 8.84
C ILE A 130 -15.39 7.67 8.32
N ALA A 131 -16.67 7.56 7.96
CA ALA A 131 -17.46 8.68 7.45
C ALA A 131 -17.62 9.81 8.48
N ALA A 132 -17.75 9.47 9.76
CA ALA A 132 -17.78 10.45 10.85
C ALA A 132 -16.43 11.16 11.00
N LYS A 133 -15.31 10.42 10.93
CA LYS A 133 -13.96 11.00 11.00
C LYS A 133 -13.62 11.86 9.79
N ILE A 134 -14.03 11.45 8.59
CA ILE A 134 -13.87 12.28 7.38
C ILE A 134 -14.68 13.57 7.51
N ARG A 135 -15.94 13.50 7.95
CA ARG A 135 -16.76 14.70 8.20
C ARG A 135 -16.12 15.62 9.24
N GLU A 136 -15.64 15.06 10.35
CA GLU A 136 -14.92 15.83 11.38
C GLU A 136 -13.68 16.53 10.80
N GLN A 137 -12.92 15.84 9.94
CA GLN A 137 -11.74 16.43 9.29
C GLN A 137 -12.08 17.51 8.26
N LEU A 138 -13.16 17.33 7.49
CA LEU A 138 -13.61 18.29 6.48
C LEU A 138 -14.21 19.57 7.09
N LEU A 139 -14.74 19.49 8.32
CA LEU A 139 -15.27 20.65 9.05
C LEU A 139 -14.15 21.53 9.67
N LEU A 140 -12.90 21.06 9.69
CA LEU A 140 -11.79 21.85 10.22
C LEU A 140 -11.31 22.87 9.18
N PRO A 141 -11.11 24.14 9.57
CA PRO A 141 -10.51 25.13 8.67
C PRO A 141 -9.09 24.70 8.30
N TRP A 142 -8.74 24.82 7.02
CA TRP A 142 -7.38 24.57 6.57
C TRP A 142 -6.45 25.67 7.08
N VAL A 143 -5.38 25.27 7.75
CA VAL A 143 -4.36 26.17 8.30
C VAL A 143 -2.97 25.66 7.88
N PRO A 144 -2.03 26.54 7.48
CA PRO A 144 -0.66 26.15 7.15
C PRO A 144 0.00 25.35 8.28
N PRO A 145 0.85 24.34 8.00
CA PRO A 145 1.46 23.47 9.01
C PRO A 145 2.14 24.20 10.17
N SER A 146 2.77 25.34 9.89
CA SER A 146 3.43 26.21 10.88
C SER A 146 2.46 26.88 11.87
N CYS A 147 1.20 27.08 11.47
CA CYS A 147 0.17 27.73 12.28
C CYS A 147 -0.80 26.72 12.94
N ARG A 148 -0.56 25.41 12.79
CA ARG A 148 -1.41 24.37 13.37
C ARG A 148 -1.12 24.18 14.85
N THR A 149 -2.16 24.18 15.67
CA THR A 149 -2.08 23.77 17.08
C THR A 149 -1.72 22.29 17.21
N ALA A 150 -1.17 21.87 18.36
CA ALA A 150 -0.80 20.47 18.62
C ALA A 150 -1.97 19.48 18.47
N ARG A 151 -3.22 19.94 18.63
CA ARG A 151 -4.43 19.16 18.36
C ARG A 151 -4.63 18.95 16.86
N LEU A 152 -4.53 20.01 16.06
CA LEU A 152 -4.66 19.94 14.60
C LEU A 152 -3.52 19.12 13.97
N GLN A 153 -2.30 19.24 14.48
CA GLN A 153 -1.15 18.46 14.01
C GLN A 153 -1.35 16.95 14.19
N ARG A 154 -1.95 16.53 15.32
CA ARG A 154 -2.30 15.11 15.56
C ARG A 154 -3.45 14.64 14.67
N MET A 155 -4.49 15.47 14.54
CA MET A 155 -5.68 15.14 13.76
C MET A 155 -5.42 15.02 12.25
N GLN A 156 -4.47 15.80 11.72
CA GLN A 156 -4.12 15.84 10.30
C GLN A 156 -2.80 15.11 9.98
N GLY A 157 -2.24 14.35 10.94
CA GLY A 157 -1.01 13.59 10.74
C GLY A 157 0.24 14.43 10.47
N SER A 158 0.18 15.76 10.65
CA SER A 158 1.29 16.67 10.37
C SER A 158 2.26 16.83 11.54
N CYS A 159 2.05 16.14 12.66
CA CYS A 159 2.97 16.13 13.81
C CYS A 159 4.35 15.53 13.47
N LEU A 160 4.45 14.74 12.40
CA LEU A 160 5.70 14.15 11.90
C LEU A 160 6.30 14.90 10.71
N MET A 161 5.60 15.92 10.20
CA MET A 161 6.09 16.72 9.07
C MET A 161 7.19 17.64 9.57
N ARG A 162 8.40 17.46 9.04
CA ARG A 162 9.51 18.40 9.22
C ARG A 162 9.55 19.34 8.03
N HIS A 163 10.06 20.55 8.25
CA HIS A 163 10.36 21.45 7.15
C HIS A 163 11.35 20.77 6.21
N PHE A 164 11.04 20.74 4.92
CA PHE A 164 11.98 20.30 3.91
C PHE A 164 13.03 21.41 3.75
N HIS A 165 14.23 21.15 4.25
CA HIS A 165 15.38 22.03 4.09
C HIS A 165 16.54 21.21 3.55
N THR A 166 17.21 21.76 2.54
CA THR A 166 18.35 21.15 1.88
C THR A 166 19.55 22.06 2.06
N GLN A 167 20.69 21.46 2.37
CA GLN A 167 21.97 22.14 2.45
C GLN A 167 22.91 21.55 1.40
N ARG A 168 23.72 22.41 0.77
CA ARG A 168 24.68 21.96 -0.24
C ARG A 168 25.74 21.09 0.44
N LEU A 169 25.83 19.82 0.01
CA LEU A 169 26.83 18.87 0.47
C LEU A 169 28.04 18.87 -0.47
N MET A 170 29.23 18.90 0.12
CA MET A 170 30.50 18.77 -0.58
C MET A 170 30.98 17.32 -0.47
N LEU A 171 30.95 16.62 -1.60
CA LEU A 171 31.45 15.26 -1.72
C LEU A 171 32.73 15.30 -2.56
N PRO A 172 33.75 14.49 -2.24
CA PRO A 172 34.87 14.28 -3.13
C PRO A 172 34.34 13.84 -4.50
N GLU A 173 34.70 14.59 -5.55
CA GLU A 173 34.23 14.31 -6.90
C GLU A 173 34.81 12.97 -7.34
N LYS A 174 33.97 12.05 -7.86
CA LYS A 174 34.44 10.80 -8.46
C LYS A 174 35.09 11.11 -9.81
N CYS A 175 36.30 11.66 -9.80
CA CYS A 175 37.15 11.61 -10.98
C CYS A 175 37.59 10.16 -11.17
N LEU A 176 37.00 9.48 -12.16
CA LEU A 176 37.41 8.14 -12.61
C LEU A 176 38.80 8.13 -13.29
N SER A 177 39.59 9.19 -13.13
CA SER A 177 40.99 9.29 -13.51
C SER A 177 41.77 10.01 -12.41
N SER A 178 42.78 9.33 -11.88
CA SER A 178 43.61 9.76 -10.74
C SER A 178 44.42 11.06 -11.00
N ASP A 179 44.42 11.56 -12.23
CA ASP A 179 45.37 12.56 -12.71
C ASP A 179 44.81 13.99 -12.82
N ALA A 180 43.52 14.21 -12.52
CA ALA A 180 42.86 15.52 -12.72
C ALA A 180 42.67 16.37 -11.46
N VAL A 181 43.04 15.87 -10.28
CA VAL A 181 42.84 16.58 -9.00
C VAL A 181 44.14 17.25 -8.56
N SER A 182 44.14 18.58 -8.48
CA SER A 182 45.26 19.36 -7.94
C SER A 182 45.65 18.88 -6.54
N SER A 183 46.95 18.87 -6.20
CA SER A 183 47.46 18.47 -4.88
C SER A 183 46.70 19.18 -3.75
N ASP A 184 46.44 20.48 -3.90
CA ASP A 184 45.74 21.30 -2.90
C ASP A 184 44.31 20.83 -2.64
N VAL A 185 43.63 20.30 -3.66
CA VAL A 185 42.24 19.81 -3.55
C VAL A 185 42.22 18.46 -2.83
N ARG A 186 43.25 17.64 -3.02
CA ARG A 186 43.43 16.38 -2.30
C ARG A 186 43.71 16.65 -0.81
N ASP A 187 44.61 17.58 -0.52
CA ASP A 187 44.90 18.01 0.86
C ASP A 187 43.67 18.59 1.55
N PHE A 188 42.82 19.33 0.82
CA PHE A 188 41.53 19.81 1.32
C PHE A 188 40.59 18.67 1.69
N TYR A 189 40.44 17.66 0.82
CA TYR A 189 39.57 16.51 1.09
C TYR A 189 40.04 15.65 2.26
N GLU A 190 41.35 15.49 2.42
CA GLU A 190 41.92 14.65 3.49
C GLU A 190 41.94 15.35 4.85
N ASN A 191 42.29 16.64 4.89
CA ASN A 191 42.55 17.33 6.15
C ASN A 191 41.45 18.31 6.60
N TYR A 192 40.63 18.84 5.67
CA TYR A 192 39.73 19.96 5.96
C TYR A 192 38.25 19.68 5.69
N LEU A 193 37.91 18.70 4.83
CA LEU A 193 36.52 18.38 4.52
C LEU A 193 35.86 17.56 5.65
N PRO A 194 34.83 18.09 6.34
CA PRO A 194 34.12 17.31 7.35
C PRO A 194 33.36 16.13 6.71
N PRO A 195 33.16 15.02 7.43
CA PRO A 195 32.32 13.94 6.94
C PRO A 195 30.91 14.45 6.66
N VAL A 196 30.20 13.84 5.70
CA VAL A 196 28.90 14.29 5.21
C VAL A 196 27.86 14.49 6.33
N THR A 197 27.93 13.66 7.38
CA THR A 197 27.08 13.73 8.57
C THR A 197 27.34 14.96 9.46
N ALA A 198 28.52 15.57 9.35
CA ALA A 198 28.94 16.78 10.06
C ALA A 198 28.84 18.05 9.21
N GLN A 199 28.57 17.95 7.90
CA GLN A 199 28.38 19.10 7.01
C GLN A 199 26.99 19.75 7.17
N VAL A 200 26.04 19.08 7.83
CA VAL A 200 24.66 19.53 7.98
C VAL A 200 24.42 20.03 9.41
N PHE A 201 23.76 21.18 9.55
CA PHE A 201 23.45 21.76 10.87
C PHE A 201 22.54 20.86 11.73
N GLN A 202 21.60 20.14 11.09
CA GLN A 202 20.70 19.21 11.77
C GLN A 202 20.69 17.84 11.08
N ARG A 203 20.76 16.76 11.87
CA ARG A 203 20.66 15.38 11.34
C ARG A 203 19.36 15.10 10.58
N ALA A 204 18.31 15.87 10.84
CA ALA A 204 17.02 15.80 10.15
C ALA A 204 17.12 16.11 8.65
N GLU A 205 18.03 17.01 8.29
CA GLU A 205 18.16 17.59 6.94
C GLU A 205 19.12 16.79 6.06
N LEU A 206 19.87 15.85 6.66
CA LEU A 206 20.86 15.03 5.96
C LEU A 206 20.24 14.26 4.80
N ALA A 207 19.10 13.61 5.01
CA ALA A 207 18.44 12.82 3.97
C ALA A 207 17.96 13.69 2.81
N ALA A 208 17.33 14.84 3.10
CA ALA A 208 16.88 15.78 2.09
C ALA A 208 18.07 16.37 1.30
N SER A 209 19.15 16.74 1.98
CA SER A 209 20.37 17.29 1.39
C SER A 209 21.10 16.28 0.49
N LEU A 210 21.14 15.00 0.91
CA LEU A 210 21.70 13.92 0.11
C LEU A 210 20.86 13.64 -1.15
N LEU A 211 19.54 13.60 -1.01
CA LEU A 211 18.63 13.42 -2.14
C LEU A 211 18.78 14.56 -3.14
N GLU A 212 18.80 15.81 -2.67
CA GLU A 212 19.01 16.98 -3.52
C GLU A 212 20.35 16.93 -4.27
N ARG A 213 21.44 16.56 -3.57
CA ARG A 213 22.75 16.39 -4.20
C ARG A 213 22.73 15.31 -5.28
N SER A 214 22.12 14.16 -4.99
CA SER A 214 21.99 13.06 -5.95
C SER A 214 21.11 13.43 -7.14
N LEU A 215 20.04 14.18 -6.89
CA LEU A 215 19.14 14.67 -7.93
C LEU A 215 19.87 15.64 -8.85
N ALA A 216 20.67 16.56 -8.30
CA ALA A 216 21.48 17.50 -9.07
C ALA A 216 22.52 16.79 -9.96
N ASP A 217 23.16 15.73 -9.44
CA ASP A 217 24.12 14.96 -10.24
C ASP A 217 23.41 14.25 -11.41
N VAL A 218 22.28 13.58 -11.14
CA VAL A 218 21.50 12.87 -12.17
C VAL A 218 20.88 13.84 -13.18
N SER A 219 20.29 14.94 -12.72
CA SER A 219 19.66 15.93 -13.60
C SER A 219 20.70 16.59 -14.51
N SER A 220 21.90 16.91 -13.99
CA SER A 220 22.97 17.47 -14.80
C SER A 220 23.42 16.53 -15.94
N VAL A 221 23.46 15.23 -15.69
CA VAL A 221 23.79 14.21 -16.72
C VAL A 221 22.64 14.09 -17.72
N GLN A 222 21.39 14.00 -17.25
CA GLN A 222 20.23 13.93 -18.12
C GLN A 222 20.08 15.15 -19.03
N GLU A 223 20.29 16.36 -18.50
CA GLU A 223 20.27 17.60 -19.26
C GLU A 223 21.39 17.64 -20.30
N ARG A 224 22.62 17.25 -19.91
CA ARG A 224 23.74 17.14 -20.86
C ARG A 224 23.42 16.15 -21.98
N GLU A 225 22.86 15.00 -21.66
CA GLU A 225 22.48 14.01 -22.66
C GLU A 225 21.34 14.51 -23.57
N ALA A 226 20.33 15.15 -23.01
CA ALA A 226 19.20 15.70 -23.76
C ALA A 226 19.67 16.81 -24.71
N GLU A 227 20.58 17.68 -24.25
CA GLU A 227 21.18 18.72 -25.08
C GLU A 227 22.09 18.13 -26.16
N TRP A 228 22.88 17.11 -25.83
CA TRP A 228 23.67 16.41 -26.82
C TRP A 228 22.80 15.76 -27.90
N LYS A 229 21.74 15.06 -27.50
CA LYS A 229 20.80 14.40 -28.42
C LYS A 229 20.04 15.40 -29.30
N SER A 230 19.72 16.59 -28.80
CA SER A 230 18.96 17.60 -29.54
C SER A 230 19.84 18.55 -30.37
N GLN A 231 20.83 19.19 -29.77
CA GLN A 231 21.66 20.24 -30.40
C GLN A 231 23.07 19.75 -30.74
N GLY A 232 23.63 18.85 -29.93
CA GLY A 232 24.96 18.28 -30.12
C GLY A 232 25.09 17.48 -31.42
N LEU A 233 24.19 16.52 -31.64
CA LEU A 233 24.17 15.68 -32.85
C LEU A 233 23.98 16.51 -34.13
N ALA A 234 23.14 17.55 -34.08
CA ALA A 234 22.91 18.46 -35.20
C ALA A 234 24.14 19.33 -35.53
N SER A 235 25.06 19.52 -34.58
CA SER A 235 26.23 20.39 -34.73
C SER A 235 27.39 19.75 -35.50
N ARG A 236 27.36 18.43 -35.74
CA ARG A 236 28.40 17.63 -36.41
C ARG A 236 29.81 17.76 -35.79
N LEU A 237 29.88 18.20 -34.54
CA LEU A 237 31.11 18.26 -33.76
C LEU A 237 31.32 16.96 -33.00
N SER A 238 32.55 16.67 -32.58
CA SER A 238 32.78 15.60 -31.59
C SER A 238 32.12 15.98 -30.25
N HIS A 239 31.79 14.98 -29.44
CA HIS A 239 31.19 15.21 -28.13
C HIS A 239 32.03 16.17 -27.29
N GLU A 240 33.34 16.00 -27.30
CA GLU A 240 34.28 16.80 -26.53
C GLU A 240 34.41 18.24 -27.09
N ASP A 241 34.53 18.39 -28.41
CA ASP A 241 34.65 19.70 -29.06
C ASP A 241 33.39 20.56 -28.87
N TYR A 242 32.20 19.94 -28.89
CA TYR A 242 30.94 20.63 -28.67
C TYR A 242 30.88 21.25 -27.27
N TRP A 243 31.20 20.45 -26.25
CA TRP A 243 31.19 20.91 -24.86
C TRP A 243 32.28 21.95 -24.59
N GLN A 244 33.48 21.80 -25.15
CA GLN A 244 34.55 22.80 -25.04
C GLN A 244 34.14 24.13 -25.68
N ARG A 245 33.58 24.13 -26.90
CA ARG A 245 33.09 25.35 -27.56
C ARG A 245 31.91 25.97 -26.81
N LYS A 246 31.03 25.17 -26.23
CA LYS A 246 29.93 25.68 -25.39
C LYS A 246 30.48 26.33 -24.11
N HIS A 247 31.41 25.68 -23.43
CA HIS A 247 32.04 26.20 -22.22
C HIS A 247 32.75 27.54 -22.49
N GLN A 248 33.56 27.64 -23.55
CA GLN A 248 34.22 28.89 -23.94
C GLN A 248 33.22 30.01 -24.28
N ARG A 249 32.11 29.69 -24.97
CA ARG A 249 31.06 30.67 -25.27
C ARG A 249 30.37 31.18 -24.01
N LEU A 250 30.05 30.27 -23.07
CA LEU A 250 29.46 30.64 -21.78
C LEU A 250 30.42 31.46 -20.94
N GLN A 251 31.68 31.05 -20.85
CA GLN A 251 32.71 31.79 -20.09
C GLN A 251 32.88 33.21 -20.63
N LYS A 252 32.97 33.38 -21.95
CA LYS A 252 33.00 34.71 -22.58
C LYS A 252 31.76 35.53 -22.22
N ARG A 253 30.58 34.93 -22.30
CA ARG A 253 29.32 35.62 -21.97
C ARG A 253 29.22 36.02 -20.50
N VAL A 254 29.65 35.15 -19.59
CA VAL A 254 29.72 35.46 -18.15
C VAL A 254 30.73 36.57 -17.90
N GLN A 255 31.90 36.52 -18.53
CA GLN A 255 32.91 37.57 -18.41
C GLN A 255 32.41 38.92 -18.96
N GLU A 256 31.68 38.90 -20.08
CA GLU A 256 31.03 40.08 -20.67
C GLU A 256 29.98 40.65 -19.71
N GLN A 257 29.12 39.80 -19.12
CA GLN A 257 28.09 40.23 -18.18
C GLN A 257 28.68 40.76 -16.88
N LEU A 258 29.71 40.12 -16.32
CA LEU A 258 30.42 40.64 -15.16
C LEU A 258 31.08 41.99 -15.46
N ARG A 259 31.70 42.15 -16.64
CA ARG A 259 32.22 43.45 -17.08
C ARG A 259 31.12 44.50 -17.22
N GLN A 260 29.96 44.14 -17.75
CA GLN A 260 28.81 45.04 -17.86
C GLN A 260 28.24 45.44 -16.49
N CYS A 261 28.10 44.49 -15.55
CA CYS A 261 27.69 44.77 -14.17
C CYS A 261 28.69 45.67 -13.44
N SER A 262 30.00 45.46 -13.65
CA SER A 262 31.06 46.30 -13.09
C SER A 262 31.15 47.69 -13.71
N GLN A 263 30.56 47.91 -14.89
CA GLN A 263 30.54 49.19 -15.61
C GLN A 263 29.24 49.98 -15.37
N CYS A 264 28.28 49.46 -14.60
CA CYS A 264 27.10 50.22 -14.21
C CYS A 264 27.50 51.32 -13.20
N PRO A 265 27.30 52.62 -13.51
CA PRO A 265 27.65 53.69 -12.59
C PRO A 265 26.80 53.61 -11.32
N THR A 266 27.46 53.66 -10.16
CA THR A 266 26.85 53.83 -8.83
C THR A 266 26.30 55.24 -8.65
N ASP A 267 25.36 55.66 -9.51
CA ASP A 267 24.59 56.89 -9.35
C ASP A 267 23.11 56.61 -9.62
N SER A 268 22.49 55.87 -8.70
CA SER A 268 21.07 56.05 -8.39
C SER A 268 20.83 55.62 -6.95
N GLN A 269 20.39 56.60 -6.18
CA GLN A 269 20.17 56.53 -4.75
C GLN A 269 19.11 55.50 -4.38
N PHE A 270 19.28 54.94 -3.19
CA PHE A 270 18.27 54.33 -2.32
C PHE A 270 16.81 54.61 -2.74
N SER A 271 16.16 53.59 -3.28
CA SER A 271 14.70 53.51 -3.37
C SER A 271 14.29 52.11 -2.92
N ALA A 272 13.55 52.05 -1.82
CA ALA A 272 12.99 50.84 -1.27
C ALA A 272 11.95 50.24 -2.23
N GLY A 273 12.31 49.17 -2.93
CA GLY A 273 11.42 48.50 -3.88
C GLY A 273 11.97 47.20 -4.47
N ALA A 274 12.66 46.38 -3.66
CA ALA A 274 13.38 45.18 -4.12
C ALA A 274 12.49 43.94 -4.36
N SER A 275 11.28 44.12 -4.92
CA SER A 275 10.38 42.99 -5.23
C SER A 275 9.89 42.95 -6.69
N GLY A 276 10.33 43.87 -7.55
CA GLY A 276 10.00 43.87 -8.99
C GLY A 276 11.02 43.17 -9.89
N ASP A 277 12.32 43.22 -9.57
CA ASP A 277 13.39 42.89 -10.52
C ASP A 277 13.59 41.39 -10.78
N HIS A 278 13.16 40.52 -9.88
CA HIS A 278 13.26 39.07 -10.10
C HIS A 278 12.33 38.57 -11.22
N ILE A 279 11.23 39.26 -11.49
CA ILE A 279 10.26 38.87 -12.53
C ILE A 279 10.79 39.23 -13.92
N ASP A 280 11.52 40.34 -14.06
CA ASP A 280 12.04 40.77 -15.37
C ASP A 280 13.31 40.00 -15.80
N SER A 281 14.10 39.52 -14.85
CA SER A 281 15.20 38.58 -15.17
C SER A 281 14.68 37.22 -15.67
N LEU A 282 13.56 36.73 -15.10
CA LEU A 282 12.91 35.48 -15.51
C LEU A 282 12.23 35.55 -16.89
N LYS A 283 11.74 36.73 -17.29
CA LYS A 283 11.16 36.93 -18.64
C LYS A 283 12.21 36.92 -19.76
N SER A 284 13.47 37.26 -19.45
CA SER A 284 14.56 37.27 -20.43
C SER A 284 14.95 35.88 -20.95
N PHE A 285 14.59 34.82 -20.23
CA PHE A 285 14.80 33.43 -20.65
C PHE A 285 13.67 32.87 -21.53
N GLY A 286 12.52 33.55 -21.63
CA GLY A 286 11.29 32.99 -22.20
C GLY A 286 10.92 33.41 -23.62
N SER A 287 11.63 34.35 -24.27
CA SER A 287 11.18 34.91 -25.55
C SER A 287 12.20 34.69 -26.67
N ARG A 288 12.05 33.55 -27.38
CA ARG A 288 12.72 33.30 -28.65
C ARG A 288 11.70 33.43 -29.78
N GLY A 289 11.72 34.56 -30.50
CA GLY A 289 10.91 34.71 -31.70
C GLY A 289 10.84 36.13 -32.27
N LYS A 290 11.90 36.58 -32.96
CA LYS A 290 11.86 37.06 -34.35
C LYS A 290 13.17 37.78 -34.69
N GLN A 291 13.61 37.48 -35.89
CA GLN A 291 14.79 37.97 -36.57
C GLN A 291 14.44 39.33 -37.18
N GLU A 292 15.26 40.35 -36.94
CA GLU A 292 15.33 41.51 -37.84
C GLU A 292 16.72 42.13 -37.81
N GLN A 293 17.16 42.54 -39.00
CA GLN A 293 18.52 42.90 -39.37
C GLN A 293 18.88 44.30 -38.90
N GLY A 294 20.14 44.49 -38.50
CA GLY A 294 20.80 45.79 -38.38
C GLY A 294 22.29 45.64 -38.65
N LYS A 295 22.76 46.21 -39.76
CA LYS A 295 24.13 46.15 -40.29
C LYS A 295 25.09 47.12 -39.56
N GLY A 296 26.37 46.78 -39.53
CA GLY A 296 27.52 47.68 -39.32
C GLY A 296 28.75 46.92 -38.80
N SER A 297 29.68 46.50 -39.67
CA SER A 297 30.99 47.15 -39.94
C SER A 297 31.94 47.05 -38.74
N GLN A 298 33.16 46.49 -38.78
CA GLN A 298 34.20 46.49 -39.81
C GLN A 298 35.26 45.42 -39.42
N CYS A 299 35.83 44.72 -40.40
CA CYS A 299 36.96 43.80 -40.26
C CYS A 299 38.22 44.58 -40.69
N THR A 300 39.37 44.57 -40.00
CA THR A 300 40.40 43.53 -40.22
C THR A 300 41.68 43.82 -39.39
N ARG A 301 42.28 42.73 -38.90
CA ARG A 301 43.72 42.38 -38.94
C ARG A 301 44.71 43.11 -38.02
N THR A 302 44.98 42.40 -36.92
CA THR A 302 46.18 42.38 -36.06
C THR A 302 47.47 41.99 -36.79
N GLU A 303 48.54 42.75 -36.55
CA GLU A 303 49.94 42.36 -36.78
C GLU A 303 50.65 41.99 -35.47
N LYS A 304 51.66 41.14 -35.61
CA LYS A 304 52.30 40.31 -34.58
C LYS A 304 53.46 41.06 -33.91
N PHE A 305 53.59 40.93 -32.59
CA PHE A 305 54.84 41.21 -31.87
C PHE A 305 55.57 39.91 -31.54
N THR A 306 56.80 39.77 -32.01
CA THR A 306 57.78 38.76 -31.59
C THR A 306 58.76 39.40 -30.60
N PHE A 307 58.83 38.87 -29.38
CA PHE A 307 59.88 39.19 -28.41
C PHE A 307 60.96 38.10 -28.43
N ARG A 308 62.21 38.54 -28.41
CA ARG A 308 63.46 37.78 -28.52
C ARG A 308 64.02 37.56 -27.11
N PRO A 309 64.38 36.33 -26.70
CA PRO A 309 65.18 36.11 -25.50
C PRO A 309 66.67 36.16 -25.83
N GLU A 310 67.41 37.00 -25.10
CA GLU A 310 68.87 36.98 -25.01
C GLU A 310 69.30 35.91 -23.99
N LEU A 311 70.25 35.07 -24.36
CA LEU A 311 71.09 34.33 -23.42
C LEU A 311 72.55 34.62 -23.74
N VAL A 312 73.22 35.09 -22.71
CA VAL A 312 74.65 35.40 -22.60
C VAL A 312 75.43 34.11 -22.52
N SER A 313 76.50 33.97 -23.31
CA SER A 313 77.70 33.27 -22.87
C SER A 313 78.92 33.80 -23.62
N SER A 314 79.81 34.38 -22.84
CA SER A 314 81.10 34.96 -23.19
C SER A 314 82.19 33.89 -23.18
N ALA A 315 82.97 33.75 -24.26
CA ALA A 315 84.36 33.32 -24.22
C ALA A 315 85.05 33.75 -25.52
N GLY A 316 86.11 34.55 -25.38
CA GLY A 316 86.80 35.18 -26.51
C GLY A 316 88.00 34.41 -27.04
N LEU A 317 88.45 34.89 -28.20
CA LEU A 317 89.84 35.10 -28.64
C LEU A 317 90.75 33.87 -28.80
N MET A 318 91.04 33.50 -30.07
CA MET A 318 92.33 33.78 -30.75
C MET A 318 92.57 32.85 -31.95
N ALA A 319 93.41 33.37 -32.86
CA ALA A 319 94.26 32.69 -33.85
C ALA A 319 93.72 32.47 -35.28
N VAL A 320 94.26 33.35 -36.13
CA VAL A 320 94.42 33.34 -37.58
C VAL A 320 95.19 32.12 -38.09
N ALA A 321 94.85 31.65 -39.31
CA ALA A 321 95.71 31.18 -40.42
C ALA A 321 95.10 29.91 -41.08
N VAL A 322 94.65 29.90 -42.34
CA VAL A 322 95.38 29.84 -43.63
C VAL A 322 94.78 28.66 -44.42
N GLU A 323 94.21 29.00 -45.58
CA GLU A 323 94.13 28.30 -46.87
C GLU A 323 93.66 26.84 -47.06
N SER A 324 92.77 26.74 -48.08
CA SER A 324 92.67 25.78 -49.20
C SER A 324 92.13 24.34 -49.02
N LEU A 325 90.94 24.15 -49.60
CA LEU A 325 90.32 22.94 -50.19
C LEU A 325 91.27 22.13 -51.14
N PRO A 326 90.87 20.96 -51.72
CA PRO A 326 90.03 19.85 -51.26
C PRO A 326 90.56 18.44 -51.72
N SER A 327 89.79 17.39 -51.42
CA SER A 327 89.59 16.17 -52.25
C SER A 327 90.60 15.02 -52.12
N SER A 328 90.12 13.84 -51.70
CA SER A 328 89.90 12.74 -52.66
C SER A 328 89.48 11.46 -51.92
N ARG A 329 88.35 10.90 -52.37
CA ARG A 329 87.73 9.66 -51.90
C ARG A 329 88.64 8.45 -52.16
N LYS A 330 89.52 8.12 -51.21
CA LYS A 330 90.12 6.79 -51.01
C LYS A 330 90.34 6.47 -49.52
N LEU A 331 89.54 7.05 -48.62
CA LEU A 331 89.74 6.99 -47.16
C LEU A 331 88.71 6.14 -46.40
N ASP A 332 87.66 5.60 -47.03
CA ASP A 332 86.53 5.03 -46.29
C ASP A 332 86.74 3.59 -45.78
N GLN A 333 87.83 2.90 -46.15
CA GLN A 333 88.11 1.52 -45.69
C GLN A 333 89.21 1.49 -44.60
N ASP A 334 90.30 2.24 -44.78
CA ASP A 334 91.40 2.34 -43.80
C ASP A 334 91.07 3.27 -42.61
N ASN A 335 90.16 4.25 -42.78
CA ASN A 335 89.64 5.00 -41.63
C ASN A 335 88.74 4.14 -40.75
N ARG A 336 88.07 3.11 -41.28
CA ARG A 336 87.14 2.29 -40.48
C ARG A 336 87.89 1.35 -39.54
N THR A 337 89.01 0.78 -39.98
CA THR A 337 89.86 -0.07 -39.13
C THR A 337 90.60 0.74 -38.07
N GLN A 338 91.09 1.95 -38.41
CA GLN A 338 91.67 2.88 -37.42
C GLN A 338 90.60 3.41 -36.44
N GLN A 339 89.39 3.68 -36.91
CA GLN A 339 88.27 4.05 -36.02
C GLN A 339 87.85 2.90 -35.11
N GLU A 340 87.89 1.65 -35.56
CA GLU A 340 87.58 0.47 -34.73
C GLU A 340 88.65 0.24 -33.65
N GLU A 341 89.94 0.42 -33.98
CA GLU A 341 91.05 0.37 -33.00
C GLU A 341 91.01 1.53 -32.00
N GLU A 342 90.68 2.76 -32.45
CA GLU A 342 90.47 3.90 -31.56
C GLU A 342 89.25 3.72 -30.66
N VAL A 343 88.15 3.17 -31.18
CA VAL A 343 86.94 2.88 -30.40
C VAL A 343 87.22 1.81 -29.34
N THR A 344 87.99 0.76 -29.65
CA THR A 344 88.35 -0.27 -28.66
C THR A 344 89.33 0.25 -27.60
N SER A 345 90.29 1.11 -27.97
CA SER A 345 91.16 1.84 -27.03
C SER A 345 90.37 2.74 -26.09
N LEU A 346 89.45 3.54 -26.62
CA LEU A 346 88.58 4.40 -25.82
C LEU A 346 87.61 3.58 -24.95
N GLN A 347 87.14 2.42 -25.42
CA GLN A 347 86.35 1.49 -24.61
C GLN A 347 87.15 0.97 -23.41
N GLN A 348 88.41 0.56 -23.60
CA GLN A 348 89.27 0.14 -22.49
C GLN A 348 89.56 1.28 -21.50
N GLN A 349 89.78 2.50 -21.99
CA GLN A 349 89.95 3.67 -21.12
C GLN A 349 88.66 4.00 -20.35
N LEU A 350 87.50 3.90 -20.98
CA LEU A 350 86.20 4.08 -20.32
C LEU A 350 85.95 3.01 -19.27
N GLU A 351 86.32 1.76 -19.53
CA GLU A 351 86.17 0.65 -18.59
C GLU A 351 87.11 0.81 -17.39
N GLN A 352 88.35 1.26 -17.61
CA GLN A 352 89.29 1.59 -16.54
C GLN A 352 88.82 2.79 -15.70
N LEU A 353 88.28 3.84 -16.34
CA LEU A 353 87.67 4.97 -15.63
C LEU A 353 86.41 4.54 -14.87
N SER A 354 85.61 3.63 -15.41
CA SER A 354 84.45 3.07 -14.71
C SER A 354 84.88 2.33 -13.44
N MET A 355 85.92 1.50 -13.51
CA MET A 355 86.46 0.82 -12.32
C MET A 355 86.97 1.81 -11.27
N GLN A 356 87.66 2.88 -11.66
CA GLN A 356 88.12 3.92 -10.73
C GLN A 356 86.96 4.70 -10.10
N ILE A 357 85.88 4.95 -10.85
CA ILE A 357 84.66 5.57 -10.33
C ILE A 357 83.97 4.63 -9.34
N ASP A 358 83.94 3.33 -9.60
CA ASP A 358 83.36 2.33 -8.71
C ASP A 358 84.17 2.19 -7.41
N GLU A 359 85.51 2.19 -7.49
CA GLU A 359 86.40 2.19 -6.33
C GLU A 359 86.26 3.46 -5.49
N ALA A 360 86.27 4.64 -6.13
CA ALA A 360 86.00 5.91 -5.45
C ALA A 360 84.60 5.93 -4.83
N GLY A 361 83.60 5.37 -5.52
CA GLY A 361 82.24 5.20 -5.02
C GLY A 361 82.16 4.30 -3.80
N ALA A 362 82.97 3.23 -3.75
CA ALA A 362 83.07 2.34 -2.59
C ALA A 362 83.73 3.03 -1.39
N GLU A 363 84.80 3.80 -1.59
CA GLU A 363 85.44 4.58 -0.52
C GLU A 363 84.54 5.71 -0.01
N VAL A 364 83.80 6.40 -0.88
CA VAL A 364 82.79 7.39 -0.47
C VAL A 364 81.69 6.74 0.38
N LYS A 365 81.22 5.54 0.02
CA LYS A 365 80.25 4.79 0.84
C LYS A 365 80.83 4.44 2.21
N LYS A 366 82.09 4.01 2.28
CA LYS A 366 82.77 3.68 3.53
C LYS A 366 82.98 4.91 4.42
N LEU A 367 83.39 6.04 3.85
CA LEU A 367 83.52 7.31 4.57
C LEU A 367 82.16 7.83 5.05
N ASN A 368 81.10 7.71 4.25
CA ASN A 368 79.74 8.08 4.67
C ASN A 368 79.25 7.23 5.84
N LEU A 369 79.54 5.92 5.85
CA LEU A 369 79.23 5.05 6.99
C LEU A 369 80.03 5.45 8.23
N GLY A 370 81.30 5.80 8.07
CA GLY A 370 82.15 6.30 9.18
C GLY A 370 81.66 7.64 9.74
N LEU A 371 81.26 8.57 8.87
CA LEU A 371 80.65 9.84 9.26
C LEU A 371 79.35 9.61 10.04
N MET A 372 78.48 8.73 9.55
CA MET A 372 77.22 8.40 10.22
C MET A 372 77.46 7.83 11.63
N GLN A 373 78.44 6.93 11.79
CA GLN A 373 78.82 6.39 13.11
C GLN A 373 79.35 7.46 14.06
N ILE A 374 80.20 8.37 13.57
CA ILE A 374 80.74 9.47 14.37
C ILE A 374 79.65 10.46 14.75
N GLU A 375 78.74 10.79 13.84
CA GLU A 375 77.59 11.67 14.12
C GLU A 375 76.66 11.06 15.17
N ASP A 376 76.38 9.76 15.09
CA ASP A 376 75.55 9.08 16.09
C ASP A 376 76.23 9.01 17.45
N ALA A 377 77.55 8.72 17.49
CA ALA A 377 78.32 8.77 18.73
C ALA A 377 78.36 10.18 19.34
N ARG A 378 78.46 11.22 18.49
CA ARG A 378 78.41 12.62 18.91
C ARG A 378 77.06 12.97 19.51
N LYS A 379 75.94 12.60 18.86
CA LYS A 379 74.58 12.80 19.38
C LYS A 379 74.38 12.10 20.71
N GLN A 380 74.86 10.86 20.85
CA GLN A 380 74.78 10.12 22.12
C GLN A 380 75.59 10.80 23.23
N SER A 381 76.80 11.30 22.92
CA SER A 381 77.60 12.06 23.88
C SER A 381 76.95 13.40 24.26
N GLU A 382 76.34 14.11 23.31
CA GLU A 382 75.61 15.36 23.56
C GLU A 382 74.42 15.12 24.51
N LEU A 383 73.67 14.04 24.32
CA LEU A 383 72.59 13.63 25.23
C LEU A 383 73.11 13.33 26.63
N HIS A 384 74.19 12.57 26.77
CA HIS A 384 74.78 12.27 28.07
C HIS A 384 75.34 13.51 28.78
N VAL A 385 75.91 14.46 28.05
CA VAL A 385 76.35 15.73 28.63
C VAL A 385 75.15 16.53 29.12
N ALA A 386 74.06 16.62 28.35
CA ALA A 386 72.84 17.30 28.76
C ALA A 386 72.21 16.67 30.02
N GLU A 387 72.12 15.34 30.07
CA GLU A 387 71.66 14.60 31.26
C GLU A 387 72.53 14.91 32.49
N ASN A 388 73.86 14.89 32.32
CA ASN A 388 74.79 15.19 33.41
C ASN A 388 74.70 16.65 33.86
N GLU A 389 74.52 17.60 32.93
CA GLU A 389 74.30 19.00 33.26
C GLU A 389 73.03 19.19 34.07
N ASP A 390 71.93 18.52 33.72
CA ASP A 390 70.68 18.59 34.46
C ASP A 390 70.80 17.95 35.85
N VAL A 391 71.48 16.80 35.95
CA VAL A 391 71.83 16.19 37.24
C VAL A 391 72.66 17.15 38.09
N MET A 392 73.64 17.84 37.49
CA MET A 392 74.49 18.80 38.20
C MET A 392 73.72 20.06 38.60
N LYS A 393 72.76 20.54 37.79
CA LYS A 393 71.86 21.65 38.15
C LYS A 393 71.02 21.27 39.38
N VAL A 394 70.40 20.09 39.39
CA VAL A 394 69.62 19.59 40.53
C VAL A 394 70.49 19.45 41.78
N LYS A 395 71.70 18.87 41.65
CA LYS A 395 72.65 18.74 42.78
C LYS A 395 73.07 20.10 43.33
N ARG A 396 73.41 21.07 42.48
CA ARG A 396 73.76 22.44 42.90
C ARG A 396 72.61 23.12 43.65
N GLN A 397 71.38 22.99 43.12
CA GLN A 397 70.19 23.53 43.79
C GLN A 397 69.92 22.84 45.13
N THR A 398 70.13 21.52 45.20
CA THR A 398 69.96 20.76 46.46
C THR A 398 70.99 21.20 47.50
N VAL A 399 72.26 21.39 47.12
CA VAL A 399 73.30 21.91 48.01
C VAL A 399 72.98 23.34 48.48
N ALA A 400 72.47 24.20 47.60
CA ALA A 400 72.05 25.55 47.98
C ALA A 400 70.90 25.53 49.00
N LEU A 401 69.94 24.61 48.85
CA LEU A 401 68.80 24.46 49.76
C LEU A 401 69.16 23.86 51.13
N LEU A 402 70.29 23.13 51.24
CA LEU A 402 70.79 22.58 52.51
C LEU A 402 71.34 23.64 53.47
N SER A 403 71.68 24.84 52.97
CA SER A 403 72.17 25.94 53.81
C SER A 403 71.15 26.45 54.83
N ASP A 404 69.85 26.24 54.59
CA ASP A 404 68.73 26.58 55.47
C ASP A 404 67.72 25.41 55.54
N ALA A 405 68.21 24.24 55.94
CA ALA A 405 67.52 22.96 55.79
C ALA A 405 66.17 22.89 56.54
N GLU A 406 66.09 23.36 57.79
CA GLU A 406 64.87 23.26 58.62
C GLU A 406 63.73 24.15 58.11
N ASN A 407 64.04 25.39 57.71
CA ASN A 407 63.05 26.31 57.14
C ASN A 407 62.59 25.85 55.75
N ASN A 408 63.51 25.34 54.93
CA ASN A 408 63.17 24.83 53.60
C ASN A 408 62.34 23.55 53.67
N LEU A 409 62.65 22.65 54.61
CA LEU A 409 61.84 21.45 54.88
C LEU A 409 60.42 21.81 55.31
N SER A 410 60.28 22.78 56.23
CA SER A 410 58.97 23.26 56.70
C SER A 410 58.13 23.87 55.56
N LYS A 411 58.76 24.67 54.69
CA LYS A 411 58.09 25.23 53.49
C LYS A 411 57.68 24.13 52.50
N LEU A 412 58.53 23.13 52.26
CA LEU A 412 58.21 22.00 51.39
C LEU A 412 57.08 21.15 51.96
N GLN A 413 57.07 20.89 53.27
CA GLN A 413 55.97 20.20 53.94
C GLN A 413 54.65 20.96 53.77
N LEU A 414 54.64 22.28 53.94
CA LEU A 414 53.47 23.12 53.67
C LEU A 414 52.99 23.06 52.21
N VAL A 415 53.92 23.03 51.25
CA VAL A 415 53.58 22.88 49.82
C VAL A 415 53.02 21.48 49.53
N VAL A 416 53.58 20.42 50.12
CA VAL A 416 53.07 19.05 50.01
C VAL A 416 51.69 18.91 50.68
N GLU A 417 51.49 19.48 51.86
CA GLU A 417 50.20 19.46 52.54
C GLU A 417 49.13 20.27 51.79
N SER A 418 49.48 21.45 51.27
CA SER A 418 48.54 22.27 50.50
C SER A 418 48.22 21.64 49.13
N SER A 419 49.19 20.97 48.49
CA SER A 419 48.95 20.25 47.24
C SER A 419 48.14 18.96 47.45
N THR A 420 48.41 18.18 48.50
CA THR A 420 47.59 16.99 48.84
C THR A 420 46.16 17.38 49.18
N LYS A 421 45.94 18.44 49.98
CA LYS A 421 44.61 19.01 50.24
C LYS A 421 43.90 19.40 48.94
N ARG A 422 44.62 20.02 47.99
CA ARG A 422 44.09 20.41 46.68
C ARG A 422 43.69 19.20 45.83
N ILE A 423 44.52 18.15 45.80
CA ILE A 423 44.22 16.91 45.08
C ILE A 423 42.99 16.22 45.65
N VAL A 424 42.88 16.11 46.98
CA VAL A 424 41.69 15.54 47.65
C VAL A 424 40.45 16.37 47.33
N HIS A 425 40.55 17.70 47.35
CA HIS A 425 39.46 18.58 46.98
C HIS A 425 39.00 18.36 45.53
N LEU A 426 39.93 18.32 44.57
CA LEU A 426 39.65 18.06 43.17
C LEU A 426 39.03 16.66 42.95
N ALA A 427 39.54 15.63 43.65
CA ALA A 427 38.95 14.29 43.60
C ALA A 427 37.50 14.28 44.13
N SER A 428 37.22 15.04 45.20
CA SER A 428 35.85 15.17 45.72
C SER A 428 34.92 15.90 44.75
N GLN A 429 35.42 16.94 44.06
CA GLN A 429 34.66 17.65 43.03
C GLN A 429 34.41 16.74 41.82
N TRP A 430 35.42 16.01 41.38
CA TRP A 430 35.29 15.02 40.31
C TRP A 430 34.24 13.98 40.64
N GLU A 431 34.26 13.41 41.85
CA GLU A 431 33.31 12.36 42.22
C GLU A 431 31.86 12.88 42.29
N LYS A 432 31.67 14.13 42.77
CA LYS A 432 30.35 14.81 42.73
C LYS A 432 29.78 14.92 41.32
N HIS A 433 30.62 15.06 40.30
CA HIS A 433 30.18 15.12 38.90
C HIS A 433 30.12 13.75 38.23
N ARG A 434 31.04 12.84 38.55
CA ARG A 434 31.15 11.50 37.96
C ARG A 434 29.95 10.63 38.32
N VAL A 435 29.56 10.61 39.60
CA VAL A 435 28.45 9.78 40.09
C VAL A 435 27.14 10.05 39.33
N PRO A 436 26.64 11.30 39.22
CA PRO A 436 25.40 11.57 38.48
C PRO A 436 25.53 11.28 36.98
N LEU A 437 26.70 11.50 36.37
CA LEU A 437 26.91 11.13 34.96
C LEU A 437 26.80 9.62 34.73
N VAL A 438 27.38 8.82 35.63
CA VAL A 438 27.31 7.35 35.56
C VAL A 438 25.88 6.86 35.79
N GLU A 439 25.14 7.48 36.71
CA GLU A 439 23.74 7.13 36.95
C GLU A 439 22.87 7.48 35.74
N GLN A 440 23.03 8.67 35.16
CA GLN A 440 22.37 9.06 33.90
C GLN A 440 22.71 8.11 32.75
N TYR A 441 23.97 7.70 32.62
CA TYR A 441 24.39 6.72 31.61
C TYR A 441 23.67 5.37 31.83
N ARG A 442 23.56 4.91 33.07
CA ARG A 442 22.84 3.67 33.40
C ARG A 442 21.34 3.77 33.09
N GLU A 443 20.71 4.89 33.43
CA GLU A 443 19.30 5.15 33.11
C GLU A 443 19.05 5.19 31.61
N LEU A 444 19.88 5.93 30.86
CA LEU A 444 19.79 6.01 29.41
C LEU A 444 20.01 4.65 28.75
N LYS A 445 20.94 3.84 29.27
CA LYS A 445 21.17 2.46 28.79
C LYS A 445 19.95 1.58 29.03
N LYS A 446 19.32 1.64 30.20
CA LYS A 446 18.08 0.91 30.50
C LYS A 446 16.93 1.36 29.58
N LEU A 447 16.75 2.66 29.39
CA LEU A 447 15.74 3.21 28.48
C LEU A 447 15.95 2.77 27.04
N HIS A 448 17.21 2.77 26.57
CA HIS A 448 17.56 2.29 25.25
C HIS A 448 17.19 0.81 25.05
N GLN A 449 17.59 -0.04 26.00
CA GLN A 449 17.25 -1.47 25.97
C GLN A 449 15.73 -1.70 26.01
N SER A 450 15.00 -0.97 26.85
CA SER A 450 13.53 -1.06 26.90
C SER A 450 12.89 -0.67 25.58
N ARG A 451 13.37 0.43 24.97
CA ARG A 451 12.87 0.90 23.66
C ARG A 451 13.19 -0.08 22.54
N GLU A 452 14.38 -0.68 22.55
CA GLU A 452 14.78 -1.70 21.58
C GLU A 452 13.88 -2.93 21.70
N LEU A 453 13.63 -3.40 22.92
CA LEU A 453 12.75 -4.54 23.20
C LEU A 453 11.31 -4.26 22.79
N GLU A 454 10.77 -3.07 23.09
CA GLU A 454 9.46 -2.63 22.59
C GLU A 454 9.41 -2.57 21.07
N SER A 455 10.45 -2.05 20.41
CA SER A 455 10.49 -1.97 18.96
C SER A 455 10.49 -3.36 18.32
N SER A 456 11.22 -4.31 18.91
CA SER A 456 11.24 -5.71 18.48
C SER A 456 9.87 -6.37 18.64
N ARG A 457 9.19 -6.14 19.76
CA ARG A 457 7.80 -6.61 19.98
C ARG A 457 6.85 -6.04 18.93
N ARG A 458 6.86 -4.71 18.71
CA ARG A 458 6.02 -4.06 17.69
C ARG A 458 6.30 -4.61 16.29
N LEU A 459 7.56 -4.91 15.95
CA LEU A 459 7.92 -5.53 14.68
C LEU A 459 7.38 -6.97 14.57
N SER A 460 7.38 -7.74 15.66
CA SER A 460 6.75 -9.07 15.69
C SER A 460 5.25 -8.98 15.46
N ASP A 461 4.57 -8.06 16.16
CA ASP A 461 3.12 -7.85 16.01
C ASP A 461 2.75 -7.44 14.58
N ILE A 462 3.53 -6.55 13.96
CA ILE A 462 3.35 -6.15 12.56
C ILE A 462 3.50 -7.36 11.62
N LYS A 463 4.51 -8.22 11.84
CA LYS A 463 4.70 -9.44 11.04
C LYS A 463 3.52 -10.40 11.18
N GLU A 464 2.98 -10.55 12.39
CA GLU A 464 1.82 -11.40 12.65
C GLU A 464 0.56 -10.84 11.98
N VAL A 465 0.29 -9.54 12.11
CA VAL A 465 -0.82 -8.88 11.41
C VAL A 465 -0.70 -9.04 9.90
N HIS A 466 0.50 -8.87 9.32
CA HIS A 466 0.72 -9.10 7.90
C HIS A 466 0.49 -10.56 7.48
N LYS A 467 0.78 -11.53 8.35
CA LYS A 467 0.43 -12.94 8.10
C LYS A 467 -1.09 -13.12 8.09
N GLN A 468 -1.80 -12.57 9.08
CA GLN A 468 -3.26 -12.64 9.18
C GLN A 468 -3.96 -11.97 7.99
N ILE A 469 -3.46 -10.82 7.52
CA ILE A 469 -4.00 -10.14 6.33
C ILE A 469 -3.87 -11.03 5.10
N ARG A 470 -2.71 -11.69 4.91
CA ARG A 470 -2.49 -12.59 3.78
C ARG A 470 -3.44 -13.79 3.81
N THR A 471 -3.58 -14.46 4.96
CA THR A 471 -4.48 -15.60 5.09
C THR A 471 -5.94 -15.20 4.87
N ALA A 472 -6.36 -14.05 5.42
CA ALA A 472 -7.71 -13.53 5.20
C ALA A 472 -7.97 -13.15 3.73
N ALA A 473 -6.99 -12.58 3.04
CA ALA A 473 -7.09 -12.25 1.62
C ALA A 473 -7.21 -13.52 0.74
N GLU A 474 -6.45 -14.57 1.05
CA GLU A 474 -6.57 -15.86 0.37
C GLU A 474 -7.94 -16.50 0.61
N GLU A 475 -8.43 -16.48 1.86
CA GLU A 475 -9.78 -16.98 2.17
C GLU A 475 -10.88 -16.21 1.47
N ALA A 476 -10.76 -14.88 1.38
CA ALA A 476 -11.69 -14.05 0.65
C ALA A 476 -11.73 -14.43 -0.84
N LYS A 477 -10.55 -14.63 -1.47
CA LYS A 477 -10.45 -15.11 -2.86
C LYS A 477 -11.09 -16.49 -3.04
N ARG A 478 -10.81 -17.44 -2.15
CA ARG A 478 -11.43 -18.79 -2.20
C ARG A 478 -12.96 -18.69 -2.11
N LYS A 479 -13.48 -17.88 -1.20
CA LYS A 479 -14.93 -17.65 -1.03
C LYS A 479 -15.55 -16.94 -2.23
N GLU A 480 -14.85 -16.01 -2.86
CA GLU A 480 -15.33 -15.33 -4.07
C GLU A 480 -15.44 -16.31 -5.25
N VAL A 481 -14.45 -17.19 -5.43
CA VAL A 481 -14.51 -18.25 -6.44
C VAL A 481 -15.68 -19.19 -6.19
N LEU A 482 -15.86 -19.64 -4.95
CA LEU A 482 -16.99 -20.50 -4.57
C LEU A 482 -18.34 -19.79 -4.78
N TYR A 483 -18.44 -18.51 -4.45
CA TYR A 483 -19.64 -17.73 -4.68
C TYR A 483 -19.99 -17.63 -6.16
N LYS A 484 -18.99 -17.41 -7.03
CA LYS A 484 -19.20 -17.41 -8.50
C LYS A 484 -19.69 -18.77 -9.00
N GLN A 485 -19.12 -19.87 -8.50
CA GLN A 485 -19.59 -21.23 -8.82
C GLN A 485 -21.04 -21.46 -8.36
N LEU A 486 -21.36 -21.09 -7.13
CA LEU A 486 -22.72 -21.24 -6.61
C LEU A 486 -23.74 -20.37 -7.35
N LEU A 487 -23.33 -19.19 -7.83
CA LEU A 487 -24.17 -18.36 -8.69
C LEU A 487 -24.42 -19.03 -10.04
N THR A 488 -23.39 -19.57 -10.70
CA THR A 488 -23.57 -20.28 -11.97
C THR A 488 -24.47 -21.49 -11.81
N ASP A 489 -24.31 -22.24 -10.71
CA ASP A 489 -25.16 -23.39 -10.41
C ASP A 489 -26.60 -22.94 -10.15
N HIS A 490 -26.80 -21.85 -9.41
CA HIS A 490 -28.12 -21.26 -9.17
C HIS A 490 -28.80 -20.75 -10.45
N GLU A 491 -28.04 -20.19 -11.38
CA GLU A 491 -28.55 -19.74 -12.67
C GLU A 491 -28.92 -20.91 -13.59
N SER A 492 -28.17 -22.03 -13.50
CA SER A 492 -28.42 -23.26 -14.26
C SER A 492 -29.65 -24.03 -13.76
N LEU A 493 -30.05 -23.83 -12.50
CA LEU A 493 -31.21 -24.50 -11.93
C LEU A 493 -32.52 -23.98 -12.55
N PRO A 494 -33.46 -24.87 -12.90
CA PRO A 494 -34.74 -24.46 -13.47
C PRO A 494 -35.54 -23.62 -12.47
N LYS A 495 -35.85 -22.38 -12.86
CA LYS A 495 -36.56 -21.37 -12.05
C LYS A 495 -38.08 -21.47 -12.15
N ASP A 496 -38.58 -22.42 -12.93
CA ASP A 496 -39.99 -22.53 -13.33
C ASP A 496 -40.92 -22.96 -12.17
N VAL A 497 -40.37 -23.60 -11.13
CA VAL A 497 -41.15 -24.04 -9.98
C VAL A 497 -40.71 -23.29 -8.73
N SER A 498 -41.55 -22.34 -8.32
CA SER A 498 -41.32 -21.59 -7.09
C SER A 498 -41.29 -22.52 -5.87
N ARG A 499 -40.49 -22.17 -4.86
CA ARG A 499 -40.49 -22.86 -3.55
C ARG A 499 -41.91 -23.01 -2.98
N ALA A 500 -42.77 -22.01 -3.22
CA ALA A 500 -44.17 -22.04 -2.81
C ALA A 500 -44.94 -23.21 -3.44
N ALA A 501 -44.72 -23.51 -4.73
CA ALA A 501 -45.36 -24.64 -5.40
C ALA A 501 -44.92 -25.99 -4.81
N TYR A 502 -43.63 -26.18 -4.52
CA TYR A 502 -43.17 -27.37 -3.80
C TYR A 502 -43.77 -27.46 -2.40
N THR A 503 -43.84 -26.35 -1.68
CA THR A 503 -44.41 -26.31 -0.32
C THR A 503 -45.91 -26.65 -0.35
N GLN A 504 -46.66 -26.11 -1.32
CA GLN A 504 -48.07 -26.43 -1.52
C GLN A 504 -48.28 -27.90 -1.86
N ARG A 505 -47.48 -28.45 -2.80
CA ARG A 505 -47.56 -29.88 -3.15
C ARG A 505 -47.27 -30.79 -1.95
N ILE A 506 -46.29 -30.44 -1.12
CA ILE A 506 -46.00 -31.18 0.12
C ILE A 506 -47.19 -31.09 1.08
N LEU A 507 -47.78 -29.91 1.26
CA LEU A 507 -48.95 -29.72 2.12
C LEU A 507 -50.18 -30.49 1.61
N GLU A 508 -50.39 -30.56 0.30
CA GLU A 508 -51.42 -31.37 -0.34
C GLU A 508 -51.19 -32.86 -0.08
N ILE A 509 -49.96 -33.35 -0.26
CA ILE A 509 -49.60 -34.74 0.06
C ILE A 509 -49.87 -35.03 1.54
N VAL A 510 -49.46 -34.14 2.45
CA VAL A 510 -49.73 -34.28 3.89
C VAL A 510 -51.23 -34.30 4.17
N GLY A 511 -52.02 -33.45 3.49
CA GLY A 511 -53.47 -33.44 3.59
C GLY A 511 -54.10 -34.76 3.12
N ASN A 512 -53.62 -35.31 2.00
CA ASN A 512 -54.09 -36.59 1.48
C ASN A 512 -53.74 -37.75 2.44
N ILE A 513 -52.54 -37.75 3.03
CA ILE A 513 -52.14 -38.74 4.04
C ILE A 513 -53.06 -38.68 5.27
N LYS A 514 -53.48 -37.49 5.71
CA LYS A 514 -54.43 -37.34 6.82
C LYS A 514 -55.79 -37.93 6.47
N LYS A 515 -56.33 -37.61 5.29
CA LYS A 515 -57.60 -38.18 4.81
C LYS A 515 -57.54 -39.71 4.73
N GLN A 516 -56.45 -40.26 4.18
CA GLN A 516 -56.23 -41.71 4.13
C GLN A 516 -56.23 -42.34 5.53
N LYS A 517 -55.60 -41.70 6.53
CA LYS A 517 -55.62 -42.21 7.92
C LYS A 517 -57.02 -42.22 8.52
N GLU A 518 -57.83 -41.19 8.26
CA GLU A 518 -59.21 -41.13 8.72
C GLU A 518 -60.05 -42.24 8.10
N GLU A 519 -59.89 -42.48 6.79
CA GLU A 519 -60.57 -43.54 6.07
C GLU A 519 -60.14 -44.94 6.54
N ILE A 520 -58.84 -45.18 6.75
CA ILE A 520 -58.33 -46.40 7.36
C ILE A 520 -58.96 -46.61 8.74
N THR A 521 -59.06 -45.55 9.56
CA THR A 521 -59.67 -45.64 10.89
C THR A 521 -61.14 -46.05 10.80
N LYS A 522 -61.88 -45.53 9.82
CA LYS A 522 -63.26 -45.93 9.54
C LYS A 522 -63.34 -47.40 9.13
N ILE A 523 -62.53 -47.84 8.17
CA ILE A 523 -62.47 -49.25 7.74
C ILE A 523 -62.15 -50.18 8.92
N LEU A 524 -61.26 -49.77 9.82
CA LEU A 524 -60.94 -50.54 11.04
C LEU A 524 -62.11 -50.64 12.01
N LEU A 525 -62.93 -49.59 12.14
CA LEU A 525 -64.15 -49.64 12.95
C LEU A 525 -65.18 -50.57 12.34
N ASP A 526 -65.44 -50.43 11.03
CA ASP A 526 -66.39 -51.26 10.29
C ASP A 526 -65.95 -52.74 10.35
N THR A 527 -64.65 -53.03 10.21
CA THR A 527 -64.09 -54.39 10.34
C THR A 527 -64.29 -54.95 11.75
N LYS A 528 -64.13 -54.13 12.79
CA LYS A 528 -64.40 -54.55 14.18
C LYS A 528 -65.88 -54.82 14.44
N GLU A 529 -66.76 -54.05 13.81
CA GLU A 529 -68.21 -54.26 13.89
C GLU A 529 -68.60 -55.57 13.22
N LEU A 530 -68.15 -55.80 11.98
CA LEU A 530 -68.35 -57.07 11.27
C LEU A 530 -67.81 -58.26 12.07
N GLN A 531 -66.62 -58.16 12.68
CA GLN A 531 -66.08 -59.24 13.52
C GLN A 531 -66.97 -59.51 14.75
N LYS A 532 -67.55 -58.48 15.37
CA LYS A 532 -68.50 -58.67 16.49
C LYS A 532 -69.79 -59.32 16.03
N GLU A 533 -70.31 -58.95 14.86
CA GLU A 533 -71.49 -59.55 14.27
C GLU A 533 -71.26 -61.03 13.95
N ILE A 534 -70.13 -61.37 13.31
CA ILE A 534 -69.71 -62.75 13.05
C ILE A 534 -69.67 -63.53 14.35
N ASN A 535 -68.93 -63.05 15.36
CA ASN A 535 -68.81 -63.75 16.65
C ASN A 535 -70.17 -63.92 17.36
N ASN A 536 -71.05 -62.91 17.27
CA ASN A 536 -72.39 -62.98 17.85
C ASN A 536 -73.28 -64.01 17.12
N LEU A 537 -73.20 -64.07 15.78
CA LEU A 537 -73.94 -65.05 14.98
C LEU A 537 -73.40 -66.47 15.21
N THR A 538 -72.09 -66.68 15.21
CA THR A 538 -71.46 -67.96 15.55
C THR A 538 -71.87 -68.43 16.95
N GLY A 539 -71.76 -67.55 17.96
CA GLY A 539 -72.19 -67.90 19.32
C GLY A 539 -73.70 -68.10 19.46
N LYS A 540 -74.54 -67.47 18.63
CA LYS A 540 -75.98 -67.77 18.56
C LYS A 540 -76.21 -69.16 17.95
N LEU A 541 -75.54 -69.48 16.84
CA LEU A 541 -75.61 -70.77 16.16
C LEU A 541 -75.28 -71.90 17.14
N ASP A 542 -74.13 -71.84 17.81
CA ASP A 542 -73.68 -72.86 18.78
C ASP A 542 -74.69 -73.09 19.91
N ARG A 543 -75.21 -72.01 20.51
CA ARG A 543 -76.21 -72.10 21.58
C ARG A 543 -77.53 -72.68 21.09
N THR A 544 -78.00 -72.26 19.92
CA THR A 544 -79.24 -72.78 19.33
C THR A 544 -79.10 -74.25 18.94
N PHE A 545 -77.93 -74.65 18.42
CA PHE A 545 -77.66 -76.04 18.09
C PHE A 545 -77.61 -76.89 19.36
N ALA A 546 -76.89 -76.48 20.41
CA ALA A 546 -76.81 -77.23 21.67
C ALA A 546 -78.19 -77.49 22.30
N VAL A 547 -79.07 -76.47 22.33
CA VAL A 547 -80.44 -76.64 22.84
C VAL A 547 -81.26 -77.59 21.96
N THR A 548 -81.15 -77.46 20.63
CA THR A 548 -81.88 -78.31 19.69
C THR A 548 -81.38 -79.76 19.76
N ASP A 549 -80.06 -79.97 19.81
CA ASP A 549 -79.41 -81.28 19.95
C ASP A 549 -79.87 -81.96 21.25
N GLU A 550 -79.84 -81.27 22.38
CA GLU A 550 -80.32 -81.82 23.66
C GLU A 550 -81.81 -82.21 23.63
N LEU A 551 -82.68 -81.35 23.10
CA LEU A 551 -84.13 -81.60 23.06
C LEU A 551 -84.45 -82.78 22.14
N VAL A 552 -83.89 -82.78 20.93
CA VAL A 552 -84.12 -83.85 19.96
C VAL A 552 -83.49 -85.17 20.44
N TYR A 553 -82.35 -85.13 21.13
CA TYR A 553 -81.73 -86.32 21.73
C TYR A 553 -82.58 -86.94 22.84
N LYS A 554 -83.20 -86.12 23.70
CA LYS A 554 -84.11 -86.59 24.77
C LYS A 554 -85.33 -87.31 24.17
N ASP A 555 -85.92 -86.76 23.11
CA ASP A 555 -87.11 -87.33 22.46
C ASP A 555 -86.77 -88.52 21.56
N ALA A 556 -85.58 -88.55 20.94
CA ALA A 556 -85.09 -89.67 20.13
C ALA A 556 -84.90 -90.99 20.90
N LYS A 557 -84.86 -90.96 22.24
CA LYS A 557 -84.85 -92.16 23.08
C LYS A 557 -86.21 -92.87 23.09
N ARG A 558 -87.30 -92.15 22.84
CA ARG A 558 -88.67 -92.64 22.98
C ARG A 558 -89.33 -92.99 21.64
N ASP A 559 -88.97 -92.28 20.57
CA ASP A 559 -89.59 -92.42 19.24
C ASP A 559 -88.55 -92.66 18.13
N GLU A 560 -88.78 -93.68 17.31
CA GLU A 560 -87.93 -94.05 16.17
C GLU A 560 -87.97 -92.99 15.05
N ALA A 561 -89.08 -92.29 14.88
CA ALA A 561 -89.17 -91.18 13.92
C ALA A 561 -88.26 -90.01 14.34
N VAL A 562 -88.25 -89.68 15.63
CA VAL A 562 -87.38 -88.64 16.20
C VAL A 562 -85.91 -89.06 16.18
N ARG A 563 -85.62 -90.36 16.30
CA ARG A 563 -84.26 -90.89 16.13
C ARG A 563 -83.73 -90.67 14.71
N LYS A 564 -84.56 -90.82 13.68
CA LYS A 564 -84.20 -90.47 12.30
C LYS A 564 -84.00 -88.95 12.15
N ALA A 565 -84.87 -88.14 12.76
CA ALA A 565 -84.72 -86.68 12.77
C ALA A 565 -83.43 -86.22 13.47
N TYR A 566 -83.02 -86.87 14.56
CA TYR A 566 -81.74 -86.62 15.24
C TYR A 566 -80.54 -86.86 14.33
N LYS A 567 -80.53 -87.98 13.60
CA LYS A 567 -79.47 -88.27 12.61
C LYS A 567 -79.42 -87.24 11.50
N TYR A 568 -80.58 -86.78 11.01
CA TYR A 568 -80.64 -85.70 10.02
C TYR A 568 -80.16 -84.35 10.59
N LEU A 569 -80.47 -84.03 11.85
CA LEU A 569 -80.00 -82.81 12.51
C LEU A 569 -78.47 -82.80 12.67
N ALA A 570 -77.88 -83.92 13.14
CA ALA A 570 -76.44 -84.05 13.26
C ALA A 570 -75.74 -83.97 11.90
N ALA A 571 -76.27 -84.66 10.88
CA ALA A 571 -75.76 -84.59 9.51
C ALA A 571 -75.89 -83.19 8.91
N LEU A 572 -76.97 -82.47 9.20
CA LEU A 572 -77.16 -81.08 8.75
C LEU A 572 -76.10 -80.17 9.38
N HIS A 573 -75.86 -80.29 10.68
CA HIS A 573 -74.85 -79.49 11.35
C HIS A 573 -73.44 -79.80 10.83
N GLU A 574 -73.09 -81.07 10.65
CA GLU A 574 -71.80 -81.48 10.07
C GLU A 574 -71.62 -80.93 8.65
N ASN A 575 -72.63 -81.04 7.79
CA ASN A 575 -72.60 -80.48 6.44
C ASN A 575 -72.48 -78.95 6.44
N CYS A 576 -73.15 -78.26 7.37
CA CYS A 576 -73.04 -76.81 7.52
C CYS A 576 -71.65 -76.39 8.05
N SER A 577 -71.07 -77.16 8.98
CA SER A 577 -69.69 -76.93 9.46
C SER A 577 -68.68 -77.11 8.32
N GLN A 578 -68.80 -78.18 7.53
CA GLN A 578 -67.97 -78.39 6.33
C GLN A 578 -68.15 -77.25 5.32
N LEU A 579 -69.39 -76.77 5.11
CA LEU A 579 -69.64 -75.63 4.23
C LEU A 579 -68.93 -74.36 4.72
N ILE A 580 -68.99 -74.06 6.02
CA ILE A 580 -68.28 -72.91 6.60
C ILE A 580 -66.77 -73.03 6.38
N GLU A 581 -66.18 -74.20 6.64
CA GLU A 581 -64.76 -74.48 6.42
C GLU A 581 -64.36 -74.27 4.95
N THR A 582 -65.13 -74.81 4.00
CA THR A 582 -64.86 -74.60 2.57
C THR A 582 -64.95 -73.14 2.13
N ILE A 583 -65.84 -72.35 2.74
CA ILE A 583 -65.94 -70.90 2.47
C ILE A 583 -64.72 -70.17 3.03
N GLU A 584 -64.27 -70.52 4.24
CA GLU A 584 -63.06 -69.96 4.85
C GLU A 584 -61.80 -70.27 4.03
N ASP A 585 -61.65 -71.52 3.58
CA ASP A 585 -60.56 -71.97 2.72
C ASP A 585 -60.60 -71.28 1.35
N THR A 586 -61.79 -71.13 0.75
CA THR A 586 -61.94 -70.34 -0.48
C THR A 586 -61.48 -68.90 -0.24
N GLY A 587 -61.81 -68.32 0.91
CA GLY A 587 -61.37 -66.99 1.32
C GLY A 587 -59.86 -66.86 1.56
N THR A 588 -59.17 -67.90 2.04
CA THR A 588 -57.69 -67.90 2.16
C THR A 588 -57.03 -67.99 0.79
N ILE A 589 -57.54 -68.86 -0.10
CA ILE A 589 -57.04 -69.02 -1.46
C ILE A 589 -57.23 -67.72 -2.26
N MET A 590 -58.42 -67.10 -2.22
CA MET A 590 -58.67 -65.84 -2.93
C MET A 590 -57.73 -64.71 -2.50
N ARG A 591 -57.41 -64.61 -1.20
CA ARG A 591 -56.41 -63.65 -0.69
C ARG A 591 -55.02 -63.96 -1.25
N GLY A 592 -54.60 -65.23 -1.23
CA GLY A 592 -53.33 -65.65 -1.80
C GLY A 592 -53.22 -65.39 -3.31
N ILE A 593 -54.30 -65.60 -4.07
CA ILE A 593 -54.34 -65.25 -5.51
C ILE A 593 -54.10 -63.76 -5.69
N ARG A 594 -54.80 -62.91 -4.94
CA ARG A 594 -54.66 -61.46 -5.04
C ARG A 594 -53.26 -60.97 -4.66
N ASP A 595 -52.65 -61.54 -3.61
CA ASP A 595 -51.28 -61.20 -3.21
C ASP A 595 -50.27 -61.58 -4.30
N LEU A 596 -50.46 -62.73 -4.96
CA LEU A 596 -49.62 -63.15 -6.10
C LEU A 596 -49.83 -62.25 -7.32
N GLU A 597 -51.06 -61.82 -7.60
CA GLU A 597 -51.35 -60.85 -8.66
C GLU A 597 -50.66 -59.51 -8.41
N GLU A 598 -50.68 -59.00 -7.18
CA GLU A 598 -49.98 -57.77 -6.80
C GLU A 598 -48.44 -57.92 -6.94
N GLN A 599 -47.90 -59.09 -6.58
CA GLN A 599 -46.47 -59.39 -6.80
C GLN A 599 -46.11 -59.41 -8.30
N ILE A 600 -46.98 -59.97 -9.14
CA ILE A 600 -46.78 -59.96 -10.59
C ILE A 600 -46.80 -58.54 -11.13
N GLU A 601 -47.75 -57.71 -10.69
CA GLU A 601 -47.86 -56.32 -11.14
C GLU A 601 -46.66 -55.47 -10.70
N THR A 602 -46.19 -55.65 -9.46
CA THR A 602 -45.00 -54.96 -8.96
C THR A 602 -43.72 -55.40 -9.69
N GLU A 603 -43.55 -56.67 -10.01
CA GLU A 603 -42.42 -57.15 -10.83
C GLU A 603 -42.51 -56.63 -12.28
N ALA A 604 -43.69 -56.64 -12.89
CA ALA A 604 -43.91 -56.07 -14.22
C ALA A 604 -43.59 -54.56 -14.26
N GLY A 605 -43.95 -53.83 -13.20
CA GLY A 605 -43.68 -52.39 -13.06
C GLY A 605 -42.20 -52.01 -12.97
N LYS A 606 -41.33 -52.92 -12.50
CA LYS A 606 -39.89 -52.63 -12.30
C LYS A 606 -39.09 -52.44 -13.59
N ARG A 607 -39.67 -52.71 -14.77
CA ARG A 607 -39.02 -52.57 -16.10
C ARG A 607 -37.60 -53.19 -16.14
N THR A 608 -37.38 -54.25 -15.38
CA THR A 608 -36.08 -54.92 -15.22
C THR A 608 -35.49 -55.38 -16.55
N LEU A 609 -36.33 -55.94 -17.42
CA LEU A 609 -35.92 -56.35 -18.77
C LEU A 609 -35.41 -55.15 -19.60
N SER A 610 -36.16 -54.05 -19.64
CA SER A 610 -35.74 -52.85 -20.38
C SER A 610 -34.46 -52.22 -19.81
N ASN A 611 -34.28 -52.24 -18.49
CA ASN A 611 -33.05 -51.77 -17.86
C ASN A 611 -31.85 -52.68 -18.18
N LEU A 612 -32.05 -54.01 -18.19
CA LEU A 612 -31.02 -54.96 -18.58
C LEU A 612 -30.66 -54.84 -20.06
N GLU A 613 -31.64 -54.63 -20.94
CA GLU A 613 -31.40 -54.34 -22.36
C GLU A 613 -30.54 -53.10 -22.56
N LYS A 614 -30.83 -52.00 -21.85
CA LYS A 614 -30.01 -50.78 -21.89
C LYS A 614 -28.58 -51.02 -21.41
N ILE A 615 -28.41 -51.70 -20.28
CA ILE A 615 -27.07 -52.02 -19.74
C ILE A 615 -26.28 -52.89 -20.72
N LEU A 616 -26.93 -53.84 -21.38
CA LEU A 616 -26.31 -54.66 -22.42
C LEU A 616 -25.91 -53.84 -23.64
N GLU A 617 -26.73 -52.88 -24.04
CA GLU A 617 -26.42 -51.95 -25.13
C GLU A 617 -25.21 -51.07 -24.78
N ASP A 618 -25.21 -50.47 -23.60
CA ASP A 618 -24.09 -49.65 -23.10
C ASP A 618 -22.79 -50.46 -23.00
N TYR A 619 -22.87 -51.71 -22.50
CA TYR A 619 -21.73 -52.62 -22.45
C TYR A 619 -21.18 -52.93 -23.85
N LYS A 620 -22.03 -53.14 -24.86
CA LYS A 620 -21.59 -53.33 -26.25
C LYS A 620 -20.87 -52.07 -26.77
N CYS A 621 -21.40 -50.88 -26.50
CA CYS A 621 -20.77 -49.61 -26.88
C CYS A 621 -19.38 -49.46 -26.26
N ILE A 622 -19.24 -49.69 -24.95
CA ILE A 622 -17.95 -49.65 -24.25
C ILE A 622 -16.97 -50.67 -24.83
N LYS A 623 -17.45 -51.87 -25.18
CA LYS A 623 -16.60 -52.89 -25.80
C LYS A 623 -16.12 -52.45 -27.18
N GLN A 624 -16.98 -51.83 -27.99
CA GLN A 624 -16.61 -51.26 -29.28
C GLN A 624 -15.59 -50.13 -29.14
N GLU A 625 -15.80 -49.21 -28.20
CA GLU A 625 -14.87 -48.11 -27.91
C GLU A 625 -13.51 -48.62 -27.40
N ASN A 626 -13.49 -49.62 -26.52
CA ASN A 626 -12.24 -50.24 -26.10
C ASN A 626 -11.52 -50.94 -27.26
N MET A 627 -12.26 -51.53 -28.20
CA MET A 627 -11.66 -52.10 -29.41
C MET A 627 -11.06 -51.03 -30.32
N THR A 628 -11.72 -49.87 -30.50
CA THR A 628 -11.17 -48.76 -31.30
C THR A 628 -9.97 -48.10 -30.62
N LEU A 629 -10.00 -47.94 -29.30
CA LEU A 629 -8.84 -47.47 -28.54
C LEU A 629 -7.66 -48.43 -28.64
N LEU A 630 -7.91 -49.75 -28.56
CA LEU A 630 -6.86 -50.76 -28.75
C LEU A 630 -6.28 -50.77 -30.16
N SER A 631 -7.07 -50.48 -31.21
CA SER A 631 -6.52 -50.31 -32.56
C SER A 631 -5.66 -49.06 -32.66
N HIS A 632 -6.09 -47.94 -32.07
CA HIS A 632 -5.29 -46.71 -32.07
C HIS A 632 -3.97 -46.85 -31.28
N ILE A 633 -3.96 -47.63 -30.20
CA ILE A 633 -2.73 -47.94 -29.45
C ILE A 633 -1.77 -48.84 -30.25
N LYS A 634 -2.28 -49.67 -31.16
CA LYS A 634 -1.44 -50.53 -32.02
C LYS A 634 -0.89 -49.81 -33.26
N GLU A 635 -1.50 -48.69 -33.65
CA GLU A 635 -1.09 -47.86 -34.78
C GLU A 635 -0.09 -46.75 -34.39
N ALA A 636 0.02 -46.43 -33.10
CA ALA A 636 1.04 -45.55 -32.50
C ALA A 636 2.26 -46.35 -32.04
#